data_AF-A0A3B8X8L7-F1
#
_entry.id   AF-A0A3B8X8L7-F1
#
_cell.length_a   1.000
_cell.length_b   1.000
_cell.length_c   1.000
_cell.angle_alpha   90.00
_cell.angle_beta   90.00
_cell.angle_gamma   90.00
#
_symmetry.space_group_name_H-M   'P 1'
#
loop_
_entity.id
_entity.type
_entity.pdbx_description
1 polymer ?
#
loop_
_entity_poly.entity_id
_entity_poly.type
_entity_poly.pdbx_seq_one_letter_code
_entity_poly.pdbx_strand_id
1 'polypeptide(L)' 'MDGREHSPVSDSSPLTTQPIPSWIRVRVTEGENFKDLKQIVRGSRLHTVCEEARCPNIFDCWNRRTAT' A
#
# COMPACT_ATOMS: atom_id res chain seq x y z
N MET A 1 29.54 17.41 -13.56
CA MET A 1 28.32 17.08 -14.33
C MET A 1 28.49 15.62 -14.70
N ASP A 2 28.29 14.74 -13.72
CA ASP A 2 28.68 13.34 -13.85
C ASP A 2 27.41 12.54 -14.03
N GLY A 3 27.03 12.41 -15.31
CA GLY A 3 25.90 11.62 -15.76
C GLY A 3 26.16 10.15 -15.44
N ARG A 4 25.52 9.66 -14.39
CA ARG A 4 25.46 8.23 -14.10
C ARG A 4 24.39 7.61 -15.00
N GLU A 5 24.82 7.09 -16.16
CA GLU A 5 23.98 6.36 -17.11
C GLU A 5 23.28 5.18 -16.40
N HIS A 6 21.94 5.16 -16.45
CA HIS A 6 21.14 4.02 -16.03
C HIS A 6 21.19 2.96 -17.14
N SER A 7 21.96 1.90 -16.94
CA SER A 7 21.93 0.72 -17.81
C SER A 7 20.55 0.03 -17.71
N PRO A 8 19.94 -0.35 -18.85
CA PRO A 8 18.66 -1.06 -18.84
C PRO A 8 18.91 -2.52 -18.45
N VAL A 9 18.41 -2.93 -17.28
CA VAL A 9 18.44 -4.33 -16.84
C VAL A 9 17.40 -5.11 -17.65
N SER A 10 17.85 -5.91 -18.61
CA SER A 10 16.99 -6.80 -19.40
C SER A 10 16.80 -8.13 -18.67
N ASP A 11 15.89 -8.19 -17.69
CA ASP A 11 15.54 -9.46 -17.03
C ASP A 11 14.53 -10.23 -17.90
N SER A 12 15.00 -11.33 -18.50
CA SER A 12 14.25 -12.16 -19.46
C SER A 12 13.64 -13.42 -18.82
N SER A 13 13.58 -13.47 -17.49
CA SER A 13 13.07 -14.63 -16.76
C SER A 13 11.54 -14.57 -16.62
N PRO A 14 10.82 -15.71 -16.72
CA PRO A 14 9.37 -15.71 -16.48
C PRO A 14 9.08 -15.27 -15.05
N LEU A 15 8.26 -14.23 -14.90
CA LEU A 15 7.80 -13.68 -13.62
C LEU A 15 6.91 -14.71 -12.92
N THR A 16 7.53 -15.69 -12.26
CA THR A 16 6.83 -16.57 -11.34
C THR A 16 6.50 -15.72 -10.12
N THR A 17 5.21 -15.57 -9.79
CA THR A 17 4.80 -14.82 -8.58
C THR A 17 5.38 -15.52 -7.36
N GLN A 18 6.49 -14.99 -6.86
CA GLN A 18 7.08 -15.47 -5.63
C GLN A 18 6.15 -15.11 -4.46
N PRO A 19 5.91 -16.03 -3.52
CA PRO A 19 5.03 -15.75 -2.39
C PRO A 19 5.61 -14.63 -1.53
N ILE A 20 4.74 -13.72 -1.06
CA ILE A 20 5.13 -12.64 -0.15
C ILE A 20 5.78 -13.26 1.10
N PRO A 21 7.01 -12.86 1.49
CA PRO A 21 7.68 -13.36 2.69
C PRO A 21 6.86 -13.15 3.96
N SER A 22 7.00 -14.05 4.94
CA SER A 22 6.24 -14.00 6.20
C SER A 22 6.41 -12.68 6.97
N TRP A 23 7.58 -12.06 6.91
CA TRP A 23 7.88 -10.80 7.60
C TRP A 23 7.24 -9.55 6.96
N ILE A 24 6.82 -9.62 5.69
CA ILE A 24 6.05 -8.55 5.01
C ILE A 24 4.54 -8.68 5.28
N ARG A 25 4.07 -9.89 5.60
CA ARG A 25 2.63 -10.13 5.76
C ARG A 25 2.09 -9.41 6.98
N VAL A 26 1.11 -8.56 6.74
CA VAL A 26 0.36 -7.85 7.76
C VAL A 26 -0.84 -8.66 8.24
N ARG A 27 -1.24 -8.46 9.50
CA ARG A 27 -2.50 -8.98 10.03
C ARG A 27 -3.58 -7.93 9.84
N VAL A 28 -4.72 -8.35 9.33
CA VAL A 28 -5.89 -7.47 9.17
C VAL A 28 -6.54 -7.28 10.53
N THR A 29 -6.72 -6.02 10.95
CA THR A 29 -7.42 -5.68 12.18
C THR A 29 -8.28 -4.46 11.91
N GLU A 30 -9.59 -4.65 11.83
CA GLU A 30 -10.55 -3.57 11.57
C GLU A 30 -11.15 -3.07 12.89
N GLY A 31 -10.59 -1.98 13.42
CA GLY A 31 -11.15 -1.26 14.57
C GLY A 31 -12.29 -0.31 14.19
N GLU A 32 -12.94 0.28 15.19
CA GLU A 32 -14.01 1.27 14.98
C GLU A 32 -13.52 2.48 14.18
N ASN A 33 -12.35 3.04 14.54
CA ASN A 33 -11.75 4.16 13.81
C ASN A 33 -11.49 3.85 12.33
N PHE A 34 -11.09 2.62 12.00
CA PHE A 34 -10.91 2.21 10.60
C PHE A 34 -12.24 2.28 9.84
N LYS A 35 -13.33 1.77 10.43
CA LYS A 35 -14.66 1.77 9.82
C LYS A 35 -15.20 3.18 9.64
N ASP A 36 -15.05 4.02 10.67
CA ASP A 36 -15.47 5.42 10.63
C ASP A 36 -14.73 6.20 9.54
N LEU A 37 -13.39 6.08 9.50
CA LEU A 37 -12.58 6.78 8.50
C LEU A 37 -12.89 6.27 7.09
N LYS A 38 -13.09 4.96 6.92
CA LYS A 38 -13.52 4.36 5.64
C LYS A 38 -14.87 4.90 5.19
N GLN A 39 -15.82 5.07 6.11
CA GLN A 39 -17.12 5.65 5.80
C GLN A 39 -16.99 7.12 5.38
N ILE A 40 -16.15 7.90 6.06
CA ILE A 40 -15.90 9.31 5.71
C ILE A 40 -15.27 9.41 4.31
N VAL A 41 -14.16 8.70 4.06
CA VAL A 41 -13.45 8.74 2.77
C VAL A 41 -14.39 8.39 1.61
N ARG A 42 -15.15 7.29 1.75
CA ARG A 42 -16.08 6.84 0.71
C ARG A 42 -17.31 7.73 0.59
N GLY A 43 -17.87 8.20 1.70
CA GLY A 43 -19.00 9.12 1.73
C GLY A 43 -18.67 10.47 1.10
N SER A 44 -17.43 10.94 1.29
CA SER A 44 -16.89 12.17 0.71
C SER A 44 -16.32 11.98 -0.70
N ARG A 45 -16.32 10.75 -1.25
CA ARG A 45 -15.77 10.42 -2.58
C ARG A 45 -14.30 10.87 -2.75
N LEU A 46 -13.49 10.70 -1.70
CA LEU A 46 -12.07 11.02 -1.72
C LEU A 46 -11.23 9.83 -2.17
N HIS A 47 -10.16 10.11 -2.91
CA HIS A 47 -9.14 9.12 -3.24
C HIS A 47 -7.99 9.22 -2.25
N THR A 48 -7.40 8.08 -1.89
CA THR A 48 -6.23 8.00 -1.02
C THR A 48 -5.19 7.08 -1.64
N VAL A 49 -3.91 7.43 -1.50
CA VAL A 49 -2.80 6.54 -1.87
C VAL A 49 -2.89 5.22 -1.10
N CYS A 50 -3.41 5.25 0.13
CA CYS A 50 -3.70 4.06 0.94
C CYS A 50 -4.53 3.01 0.18
N GLU A 51 -5.64 3.42 -0.45
CA GLU A 51 -6.51 2.52 -1.22
C GLU A 51 -5.94 2.21 -2.62
N GLU A 52 -5.50 3.23 -3.36
CA GLU A 52 -5.04 3.07 -4.75
C GLU A 52 -3.77 2.20 -4.86
N ALA A 53 -2.82 2.38 -3.92
CA ALA A 53 -1.57 1.62 -3.89
C ALA A 53 -1.71 0.27 -3.18
N ARG A 54 -2.89 -0.07 -2.64
CA ARG A 54 -3.10 -1.25 -1.79
C ARG A 54 -2.08 -1.32 -0.65
N CYS A 55 -1.94 -0.21 0.07
CA CYS A 55 -0.95 -0.07 1.13
C CYS A 55 -1.15 -1.16 2.22
N PRO A 56 -0.12 -1.94 2.57
CA PRO A 56 -0.24 -2.99 3.58
C PRO A 56 -0.55 -2.42 4.98
N ASN A 57 -0.26 -1.15 5.22
CA ASN A 57 -0.46 -0.49 6.52
C ASN A 57 -1.82 0.21 6.65
N ILE A 58 -2.73 0.09 5.68
CA ILE A 58 -4.02 0.81 5.68
C ILE A 58 -4.80 0.62 6.98
N PHE A 59 -4.79 -0.59 7.54
CA PHE A 59 -5.50 -0.89 8.79
C PHE A 59 -4.93 -0.14 9.99
N ASP A 60 -3.60 -0.10 10.15
CA ASP A 60 -2.96 0.59 11.26
C ASP A 60 -3.06 2.12 11.11
N CYS A 61 -2.75 2.66 9.92
CA CYS A 61 -2.81 4.09 9.65
C CYS A 61 -4.23 4.65 9.88
N TRP A 62 -5.26 4.00 9.33
CA TRP A 62 -6.62 4.48 9.45
C TRP A 62 -7.18 4.28 10.86
N ASN A 63 -6.79 3.22 11.57
CA ASN A 63 -7.16 3.03 12.97
C ASN A 63 -6.57 4.12 13.88
N ARG A 64 -5.43 4.73 13.47
CA ARG A 64 -4.82 5.93 14.07
C ARG A 64 -5.35 7.25 13.50
N ARG A 65 -6.43 7.22 12.71
CA ARG A 65 -7.03 8.40 12.05
C ARG A 65 -6.05 9.16 11.13
N THR A 66 -5.19 8.44 10.41
CA THR A 66 -4.25 9.00 9.42
C THR A 66 -4.51 8.39 8.05
N ALA A 67 -4.66 9.23 7.02
CA ALA A 67 -4.85 8.80 5.62
C ALA A 67 -4.06 9.70 4.66
N THR A 68 -3.49 9.09 3.61
CA THR A 68 -2.80 9.76 2.48
C THR A 68 -3.09 8.98 1.23
#